data_AF-A0A929G0A3-F1
#
_entry.id   AF-A0A929G0A3-F1
#
_cell.length_a   1.000
_cell.length_b   1.000
_cell.length_c   1.000
_cell.angle_alpha   90.00
_cell.angle_beta   90.00
_cell.angle_gamma   90.00
#
_symmetry.space_group_name_H-M   'P 1'
#
loop_
_entity.id
_entity.type
_entity.pdbx_description
1 polymer ?
#
loop_
_entity_poly.entity_id
_entity_poly.type
_entity_poly.pdbx_seq_one_letter_code
_entity_poly.pdbx_strand_id
1 'polypeptide(L)'
;MILYRLKNIQKWSFWRKKNKFVFCLASGLLYGTVMFLGAFVFRLILGDGIAQIIDKTLGVVIGSFIAGTFLSIALWYENERRYKKWLKEESK
;
A
#
# COMPACT_ATOMS: atom_id res chain seq x y z
N MET A 1 0.82 0.06 -1.94
CA MET A 1 1.15 -1.17 -1.17
C MET A 1 2.66 -1.41 -1.21
N ILE A 2 3.24 -1.89 -0.11
CA ILE A 2 4.70 -1.98 0.04
C ILE A 2 5.14 -3.45 -0.02
N LEU A 3 5.64 -3.91 -1.17
CA LEU A 3 6.26 -5.23 -1.33
C LEU A 3 7.74 -5.04 -1.65
N TYR A 4 8.63 -5.65 -0.85
CA TYR A 4 10.06 -5.57 -1.08
C TYR A 4 10.53 -6.72 -1.98
N ARG A 5 11.28 -6.37 -3.04
CA ARG A 5 12.10 -7.32 -3.81
C ARG A 5 13.39 -7.61 -3.06
N LEU A 6 14.05 -8.74 -3.37
CA LEU A 6 15.31 -9.17 -2.76
C LEU A 6 16.36 -8.06 -2.70
N LYS A 7 16.57 -7.30 -3.80
CA LYS A 7 17.53 -6.18 -3.84
C LYS A 7 17.27 -5.07 -2.80
N ASN A 8 16.02 -4.88 -2.39
CA ASN A 8 15.60 -3.84 -1.46
C ASN A 8 15.11 -4.41 -0.12
N ILE A 9 15.29 -5.71 0.13
CA ILE A 9 14.75 -6.39 1.30
C ILE A 9 15.35 -5.89 2.61
N GLN A 10 16.59 -5.36 2.57
CA GLN A 10 17.23 -4.65 3.68
C GLN A 10 16.36 -3.53 4.27
N LYS A 11 15.55 -2.85 3.44
CA LYS A 11 14.61 -1.79 3.88
C LYS A 11 13.43 -2.34 4.70
N TRP A 12 13.17 -3.64 4.65
CA TRP A 12 12.15 -4.29 5.49
C TRP A 12 12.45 -4.16 6.99
N SER A 13 13.74 -4.14 7.37
CA SER A 13 14.16 -4.02 8.77
C SER A 13 13.59 -2.78 9.46
N PHE A 14 13.39 -1.68 8.71
CA PHE A 14 12.75 -0.45 9.19
C PHE A 14 11.29 -0.68 9.60
N TRP A 15 10.49 -1.30 8.72
CA TRP A 15 9.07 -1.55 8.97
C TRP A 15 8.85 -2.60 10.04
N ARG A 16 9.71 -3.63 10.09
CA ARG A 16 9.68 -4.64 11.14
C ARG A 16 9.78 -4.03 12.54
N LYS A 17 10.66 -3.04 12.74
CA LYS A 17 10.85 -2.35 14.03
C LYS A 17 9.64 -1.53 14.48
N LYS A 18 8.82 -1.02 13.54
CA LYS A 18 7.73 -0.08 13.84
C LYS A 18 6.41 -0.71 14.29
N ASN A 19 6.14 -1.97 13.93
CA ASN A 19 4.89 -2.73 14.11
C ASN A 19 4.08 -2.94 12.80
N LYS A 20 3.43 -4.11 12.72
CA LYS A 20 2.57 -4.57 11.62
C LYS A 20 1.42 -3.60 11.34
N PHE A 21 0.80 -3.07 12.39
CA PHE A 21 -0.34 -2.16 12.24
C PHE A 21 0.04 -0.89 11.47
N VAL A 22 1.17 -0.27 11.82
CA VAL A 22 1.69 0.94 11.15
C VAL A 22 1.99 0.67 9.68
N PHE A 23 2.58 -0.49 9.36
CA PHE A 23 2.83 -0.88 7.97
C PHE A 23 1.54 -1.08 7.16
N CYS A 24 0.53 -1.73 7.76
CA CYS A 24 -0.75 -1.97 7.08
C CYS A 24 -1.47 -0.65 6.80
N LEU A 25 -1.52 0.26 7.79
CA LEU A 25 -2.09 1.60 7.62
C LEU A 25 -1.35 2.41 6.55
N ALA A 26 -0.01 2.45 6.60
CA ALA A 26 0.77 3.17 5.59
C ALA A 26 0.57 2.60 4.18
N SER A 27 0.47 1.27 4.06
CA SER A 27 0.24 0.61 2.78
C SER A 27 -1.17 0.83 2.24
N GLY A 28 -2.18 0.85 3.13
CA GLY A 28 -3.55 1.21 2.81
C GLY A 28 -3.66 2.66 2.38
N LEU A 29 -3.00 3.58 3.08
CA LEU A 29 -2.97 5.01 2.74
C LEU A 29 -2.34 5.24 1.37
N LEU A 30 -1.18 4.63 1.10
CA LEU A 30 -0.55 4.65 -0.23
C LEU A 30 -1.49 4.13 -1.32
N TYR A 31 -2.21 3.04 -1.05
CA TYR A 31 -3.14 2.48 -2.04
C TYR A 31 -4.34 3.40 -2.27
N GLY A 32 -4.93 3.94 -1.20
CA GLY A 32 -6.01 4.90 -1.26
C GLY A 32 -5.63 6.17 -2.03
N THR A 33 -4.41 6.69 -1.84
CA THR A 33 -3.90 7.84 -2.60
C THR A 33 -3.78 7.53 -4.09
N VAL A 34 -3.26 6.36 -4.47
CA VAL A 34 -3.15 5.97 -5.89
C VAL A 34 -4.53 5.83 -6.52
N MET A 35 -5.48 5.20 -5.80
CA MET A 35 -6.85 5.04 -6.27
C MET A 35 -7.58 6.39 -6.37
N PHE A 36 -7.33 7.31 -5.44
CA PHE A 36 -7.84 8.68 -5.51
C PHE A 36 -7.38 9.37 -6.79
N LEU A 37 -6.07 9.37 -7.06
CA LEU A 37 -5.50 10.03 -8.23
C LEU A 37 -6.04 9.41 -9.52
N GLY A 38 -6.11 8.07 -9.60
CA GLY A 38 -6.67 7.39 -10.77
C GLY A 38 -8.16 7.72 -11.00
N ALA A 39 -8.97 7.68 -9.95
CA ALA A 39 -10.39 8.01 -10.04
C ALA A 39 -10.63 9.51 -10.34
N PHE A 40 -9.80 10.39 -9.78
CA PHE A 40 -9.85 11.83 -10.05
C PHE A 40 -9.58 12.12 -11.53
N VAL A 41 -8.49 11.57 -12.08
CA VAL A 41 -8.13 11.72 -13.50
C VAL A 41 -9.21 11.11 -14.40
N PHE A 42 -9.72 9.93 -14.07
CA PHE A 42 -10.78 9.28 -14.83
C PHE A 42 -12.05 10.13 -14.90
N ARG A 43 -12.47 10.72 -13.77
CA ARG A 43 -13.65 11.58 -13.74
C ARG A 43 -13.44 12.93 -14.43
N LEU A 44 -12.23 13.49 -14.39
CA LEU A 44 -11.88 14.66 -15.19
C LEU A 44 -12.05 14.38 -16.69
N ILE A 45 -11.62 13.20 -17.15
CA ILE A 45 -11.78 12.79 -18.56
C ILE A 45 -13.26 12.65 -18.94
N LEU A 46 -14.12 12.22 -18.01
CA LEU A 46 -15.57 12.12 -18.22
C LEU A 46 -16.31 13.48 -18.20
N GLY A 47 -15.61 14.58 -17.89
CA GLY A 47 -16.19 15.91 -17.83
C GLY A 47 -17.02 16.19 -16.57
N ASP A 48 -16.87 15.40 -15.50
CA ASP A 48 -17.52 15.68 -14.21
C ASP A 48 -17.02 17.02 -13.65
N GLY A 49 -17.93 17.83 -13.06
CA GLY A 49 -17.54 19.04 -12.35
C GLY A 49 -16.77 18.74 -11.06
N ILE A 50 -15.82 19.59 -10.66
CA ILE A 50 -14.89 19.35 -9.54
C ILE A 50 -15.60 18.92 -8.24
N ALA A 51 -16.72 19.56 -7.89
CA ALA A 51 -17.49 19.19 -6.69
C ALA A 51 -18.03 17.75 -6.76
N GLN A 52 -18.54 17.34 -7.92
CA GLN A 52 -19.02 15.98 -8.14
C GLN A 52 -17.89 14.96 -8.15
N ILE A 53 -16.71 15.35 -8.64
CA ILE A 53 -15.51 14.50 -8.58
C ILE A 53 -15.18 14.20 -7.12
N ILE A 54 -15.11 15.22 -6.26
CA ILE A 54 -14.75 15.03 -4.85
C ILE A 54 -15.74 14.08 -4.15
N ASP A 55 -17.04 14.36 -4.25
CA ASP A 55 -18.08 13.54 -3.59
C ASP A 55 -18.02 12.09 -4.03
N LYS A 56 -17.96 11.85 -5.34
CA LYS A 56 -17.98 10.50 -5.89
C LYS A 56 -16.63 9.76 -5.76
N THR A 57 -15.54 10.46 -5.44
CA THR A 57 -14.21 9.84 -5.27
C THR A 57 -13.92 9.48 -3.82
N LEU A 58 -14.51 10.20 -2.84
CA LEU A 58 -14.34 9.91 -1.42
C LEU A 58 -14.70 8.46 -1.04
N GLY A 59 -15.83 7.95 -1.53
CA GLY A 59 -16.24 6.56 -1.28
C GLY A 59 -15.23 5.53 -1.83
N VAL A 60 -14.65 5.81 -3.00
CA VAL A 60 -13.62 4.97 -3.62
C VAL A 60 -12.34 4.99 -2.78
N VAL A 61 -11.95 6.14 -2.25
CA VAL A 61 -10.76 6.25 -1.39
C VAL A 61 -10.93 5.48 -0.09
N ILE A 62 -12.07 5.63 0.59
CA ILE A 62 -12.30 4.93 1.86
C ILE A 62 -12.35 3.42 1.62
N GLY A 63 -13.10 2.95 0.62
CA GLY A 63 -13.18 1.53 0.28
C GLY A 63 -11.83 0.94 -0.09
N SER A 64 -11.06 1.64 -0.93
CA SER A 64 -9.71 1.20 -1.32
C SER A 64 -8.71 1.25 -0.17
N PHE A 65 -8.79 2.25 0.71
CA PHE A 65 -7.95 2.34 1.91
C PHE A 65 -8.15 1.13 2.83
N ILE A 66 -9.41 0.77 3.12
CA ILE A 66 -9.74 -0.38 3.96
C ILE A 66 -9.22 -1.66 3.29
N ALA A 67 -9.57 -1.89 2.02
CA ALA A 67 -9.13 -3.07 1.28
C ALA A 67 -7.59 -3.17 1.23
N GLY A 68 -6.91 -2.05 0.97
CA GLY A 68 -5.46 -1.96 0.93
C GLY A 68 -4.82 -2.26 2.29
N THR A 69 -5.43 -1.81 3.39
CA THR A 69 -4.96 -2.09 4.76
C THR A 69 -5.04 -3.59 5.07
N PHE A 70 -6.17 -4.23 4.76
CA PHE A 70 -6.34 -5.68 4.99
C PHE A 70 -5.42 -6.52 4.10
N LEU A 71 -5.33 -6.19 2.80
CA LEU A 71 -4.46 -6.91 1.86
C LEU A 71 -2.98 -6.78 2.27
N SER A 72 -2.59 -5.67 2.91
CA SER A 72 -1.23 -5.46 3.41
C SER A 72 -0.84 -6.38 4.56
N ILE A 73 -1.81 -7.02 5.23
CA ILE A 73 -1.51 -8.07 6.22
C ILE A 73 -0.77 -9.24 5.56
N ALA A 74 -1.23 -9.68 4.38
CA ALA A 74 -0.57 -10.75 3.64
C ALA A 74 0.84 -10.33 3.20
N LEU A 75 0.99 -9.08 2.72
CA LEU A 75 2.28 -8.54 2.32
C LEU A 75 3.28 -8.46 3.48
N TRP A 76 2.82 -8.19 4.70
CA TRP A 76 3.67 -8.19 5.87
C TRP A 76 4.33 -9.56 6.07
N TYR A 77 3.53 -10.63 6.07
CA TYR A 77 4.05 -12.00 6.21
C TYR A 77 4.93 -12.42 5.04
N GLU A 78 4.61 -11.98 3.82
CA GLU A 78 5.42 -12.27 2.66
C GLU A 78 6.79 -11.59 2.71
N ASN A 79 6.83 -10.29 3.06
CA ASN A 79 8.09 -9.57 3.27
C ASN A 79 8.92 -10.20 4.38
N GLU A 80 8.27 -10.62 5.47
CA GLU A 80 8.93 -11.31 6.59
C GLU A 80 9.55 -12.64 6.15
N ARG A 81 8.84 -13.44 5.35
CA ARG A 81 9.36 -14.68 4.76
C ARG A 81 10.55 -14.42 3.85
N ARG A 82 10.47 -13.42 2.97
CA ARG A 82 11.55 -13.05 2.04
C ARG A 82 12.79 -12.56 2.78
N TYR A 83 12.63 -11.75 3.82
CA TYR A 83 13.74 -11.27 4.64
C TYR A 83 14.45 -12.40 5.37
N LYS A 84 13.71 -13.35 5.96
CA LYS A 84 14.31 -14.54 6.59
C LYS A 84 15.09 -15.41 5.61
N LYS A 85 14.66 -15.49 4.33
CA LYS A 85 15.42 -16.19 3.29
C LYS A 85 16.71 -15.45 2.95
N TRP A 86 16.62 -14.14 2.72
CA TRP A 86 17.78 -13.31 2.43
C TRP A 86 18.85 -13.39 3.54
N LEU A 87 18.46 -13.33 4.82
CA LEU A 87 19.41 -13.49 5.94
C LEU A 87 20.14 -14.84 5.93
N LYS A 88 19.49 -15.93 5.49
CA LYS A 88 20.12 -17.26 5.41
C LYS A 88 21.06 -17.40 4.22
N GLU A 89 20.82 -16.63 3.16
CA GLU A 89 21.65 -16.60 1.96
C GLU A 89 22.88 -15.72 2.18
N GLU A 90 22.77 -14.64 2.95
CA GLU A 90 23.88 -13.74 3.29
C GLU A 90 24.80 -14.30 4.38
N SER A 91 24.31 -15.24 5.22
CA SER A 91 25.10 -15.92 6.23
C SER A 91 25.87 -17.16 5.71
N LYS A 92 25.83 -17.42 4.40
CA LYS A 92 26.55 -18.51 3.73
C LYS A 92 27.72 -17.95 2.92
#